data_AF-A0A7R9CVX8-F1
#
_entry.id   AF-A0A7R9CVX8-F1
#
_cell.length_a   1.000
_cell.length_b   1.000
_cell.length_c   1.000
_cell.angle_alpha   90.00
_cell.angle_beta   90.00
_cell.angle_gamma   90.00
#
_symmetry.space_group_name_H-M   'P 1'
#
loop_
_entity.id
_entity.type
_entity.pdbx_description
1 polymer ?
#
loop_
_entity_poly.entity_id
_entity_poly.type
_entity_poly.pdbx_seq_one_letter_code
_entity_poly.pdbx_strand_id
1 'polypeptide(L)'
;MHLNTAIDSTRHLLMFEQRIACRYPLSKPLASKQIACSINEALGGGEEDNTNITMNISAIQREEDKVKRSLKEAAKKGDKGVCTILAKEVIRARKAINKIHTSKAHLNSIMLQMKNQSATLRVAGALQKSTEVMQAMQNLVRVPEVAAAMRELSKEMMRAGIIEEMLEETMDTMEDPEEMEEEAGEEVDKVLWELTAGQLGKAPEAVTDTLPPQAETAAASPLEDDNELEDMQSRLQALRS
;
A
#
# COMPACT_ATOMS: atom_id res chain seq x y z
N MET A 1 10.39 77.88 -13.15
CA MET A 1 9.42 77.47 -12.11
C MET A 1 8.75 76.10 -12.37
N HIS A 2 9.05 75.38 -13.45
CA HIS A 2 8.40 74.09 -13.78
C HIS A 2 9.12 72.82 -13.29
N LEU A 3 10.26 72.94 -12.61
CA LEU A 3 11.02 71.77 -12.11
C LEU A 3 10.66 71.35 -10.67
N ASN A 4 10.03 72.23 -9.89
CA ASN A 4 9.71 71.94 -8.48
C ASN A 4 8.41 71.12 -8.31
N THR A 5 7.48 71.17 -9.26
CA THR A 5 6.23 70.39 -9.21
C THR A 5 6.41 68.92 -9.61
N ALA A 6 7.43 68.60 -10.41
CA ALA A 6 7.72 67.21 -10.80
C ALA A 6 8.41 66.42 -9.68
N ILE A 7 9.25 67.09 -8.88
CA ILE A 7 9.94 66.51 -7.72
C ILE A 7 8.94 66.21 -6.59
N ASP A 8 7.91 67.03 -6.41
CA ASP A 8 6.91 66.81 -5.35
C ASP A 8 5.99 65.61 -5.66
N SER A 9 5.64 65.40 -6.93
CA SER A 9 4.82 64.25 -7.36
C SER A 9 5.57 62.91 -7.21
N THR A 10 6.86 62.87 -7.52
CA THR A 10 7.70 61.68 -7.29
C THR A 10 7.98 61.45 -5.81
N ARG A 11 8.07 62.51 -5.00
CA ARG A 11 8.22 62.38 -3.54
C ARG A 11 6.94 61.89 -2.87
N HIS A 12 5.77 62.26 -3.39
CA HIS A 12 4.48 61.76 -2.91
C HIS A 12 4.25 60.29 -3.30
N LEU A 13 4.70 59.86 -4.48
CA LEU A 13 4.69 58.44 -4.90
C LEU A 13 5.69 57.59 -4.09
N LEU A 14 6.90 58.09 -3.82
CA LEU A 14 7.87 57.39 -2.96
C LEU A 14 7.42 57.33 -1.50
N MET A 15 6.73 58.35 -1.00
CA MET A 15 6.09 58.33 0.33
C MET A 15 4.88 57.37 0.36
N PHE A 16 4.17 57.18 -0.76
CA PHE A 16 3.06 56.22 -0.86
C PHE A 16 3.58 54.79 -0.97
N GLU A 17 4.66 54.54 -1.72
CA GLU A 17 5.36 53.24 -1.73
C GLU A 17 6.05 52.94 -0.39
N GLN A 18 6.67 53.92 0.28
CA GLN A 18 7.19 53.73 1.64
C GLN A 18 6.06 53.51 2.67
N ARG A 19 4.87 54.10 2.46
CA ARG A 19 3.68 53.79 3.28
C ARG A 19 3.10 52.41 2.99
N ILE A 20 3.15 51.91 1.75
CA ILE A 20 2.75 50.54 1.41
C ILE A 20 3.77 49.53 1.98
N ALA A 21 5.07 49.82 1.91
CA ALA A 21 6.13 49.02 2.52
C ALA A 21 6.02 48.98 4.07
N CYS A 22 5.53 50.05 4.70
CA CYS A 22 5.23 50.10 6.14
C CYS A 22 3.83 49.57 6.52
N ARG A 23 2.95 49.23 5.55
CA ARG A 23 1.63 48.63 5.80
C ARG A 23 1.66 47.10 5.82
N TYR A 24 2.74 46.48 5.33
CA TYR A 24 3.03 45.07 5.55
C TYR A 24 4.22 44.93 6.49
N PRO A 25 3.97 44.80 7.81
CA PRO A 25 5.05 44.53 8.74
C PRO A 25 5.55 43.10 8.47
N LEU A 26 6.68 42.97 7.77
CA LEU A 26 7.53 41.77 7.83
C LEU A 26 8.31 41.75 9.17
N SER A 27 7.61 42.00 10.26
CA SER A 27 8.03 41.74 11.63
C SER A 27 7.16 40.61 12.21
N LYS A 28 6.98 39.53 11.47
CA LYS A 28 6.43 38.31 12.08
C LYS A 28 7.54 37.67 12.93
N PRO A 29 7.22 37.19 14.15
CA PRO A 29 8.18 36.68 15.12
C PRO A 29 9.04 35.56 14.52
N LEU A 30 10.27 35.37 15.02
CA LEU A 30 11.18 34.27 14.61
C LEU A 30 10.44 32.94 14.38
N ALA A 31 9.41 32.66 15.17
CA ALA A 31 8.51 31.51 15.04
C ALA A 31 7.87 31.34 13.65
N SER A 32 7.37 32.40 12.98
CA SER A 32 6.73 32.24 11.67
C SER A 32 7.74 31.94 10.55
N LYS A 33 8.96 32.48 10.67
CA LYS A 33 10.07 32.17 9.74
C LYS A 33 10.57 30.75 9.98
N GLN A 34 10.68 30.33 11.24
CA GLN A 34 11.05 28.97 11.61
C GLN A 34 10.05 27.95 11.07
N ILE A 35 8.75 28.18 11.29
CA ILE A 35 7.66 27.33 10.80
C ILE A 35 7.68 27.24 9.26
N ALA A 36 7.84 28.38 8.56
CA ALA A 36 7.93 28.38 7.11
C ALA A 36 9.17 27.61 6.59
N CYS A 37 10.29 27.68 7.31
CA CYS A 37 11.50 26.91 7.01
C CYS A 37 11.25 25.41 7.18
N SER A 38 10.71 24.98 8.33
CA SER A 38 10.36 23.58 8.61
C SER A 38 9.38 23.01 7.59
N ILE A 39 8.37 23.78 7.17
CA ILE A 39 7.43 23.34 6.12
C ILE A 39 8.16 23.15 4.77
N ASN A 40 9.07 24.05 4.39
CA ASN A 40 9.81 23.90 3.13
C ASN A 40 10.81 22.75 3.16
N GLU A 41 11.44 22.50 4.31
CA GLU A 41 12.34 21.36 4.51
C GLU A 41 11.56 20.04 4.45
N ALA A 42 10.39 19.98 5.09
CA ALA A 42 9.47 18.86 4.98
C ALA A 42 8.98 18.60 3.55
N LEU A 43 8.73 19.67 2.78
CA LEU A 43 8.37 19.56 1.36
C LEU A 43 9.51 18.97 0.52
N GLY A 44 10.77 19.31 0.83
CA GLY A 44 11.94 18.73 0.18
C GLY A 44 12.11 17.24 0.50
N GLY A 45 12.03 16.87 1.78
CA GLY A 45 12.09 15.47 2.20
C GLY A 45 10.96 14.61 1.60
N GLY A 46 9.74 15.17 1.50
CA GLY A 46 8.62 14.47 0.87
C GLY A 46 8.79 14.20 -0.63
N GLU A 47 9.54 15.04 -1.35
CA GLU A 47 9.89 14.79 -2.76
C GLU A 47 10.92 13.66 -2.89
N GLU A 48 11.92 13.60 -2.00
CA GLU A 48 12.88 12.49 -1.93
C GLU A 48 12.16 11.17 -1.61
N ASP A 49 11.26 11.17 -0.63
CA ASP A 49 10.43 10.02 -0.28
C ASP A 49 9.58 9.53 -1.46
N ASN A 50 9.04 10.45 -2.27
CA ASN A 50 8.30 10.10 -3.49
C ASN A 50 9.20 9.37 -4.49
N THR A 51 10.44 9.84 -4.68
CA THR A 51 11.40 9.19 -5.58
C THR A 51 11.79 7.80 -5.09
N ASN A 52 12.03 7.64 -3.78
CA ASN A 52 12.35 6.35 -3.17
C ASN A 52 11.22 5.34 -3.40
N ILE A 53 9.97 5.75 -3.16
CA ILE A 53 8.80 4.93 -3.42
C ILE A 53 8.68 4.55 -4.90
N THR A 54 8.90 5.49 -5.83
CA THR A 54 8.87 5.15 -7.26
C THR A 54 9.95 4.16 -7.68
N MET A 55 11.13 4.25 -7.05
CA MET A 55 12.21 3.29 -7.28
C MET A 55 11.81 1.90 -6.78
N ASN A 56 11.18 1.82 -5.60
CA ASN A 56 10.74 0.56 -5.01
C ASN A 56 9.61 -0.10 -5.82
N ILE A 57 8.64 0.68 -6.33
CA ILE A 57 7.63 0.18 -7.28
C ILE A 57 8.32 -0.46 -8.49
N SER A 58 9.30 0.23 -9.07
CA SER A 58 10.03 -0.26 -10.24
C SER A 58 10.87 -1.51 -9.92
N ALA A 59 11.43 -1.60 -8.72
CA ALA A 59 12.19 -2.76 -8.28
C ALA A 59 11.30 -4.01 -8.13
N ILE A 60 10.12 -3.86 -7.51
CA ILE A 60 9.17 -4.95 -7.33
C ILE A 60 8.58 -5.39 -8.67
N GLN A 61 8.25 -4.46 -9.58
CA GLN A 61 7.78 -4.78 -10.92
C GLN A 61 8.81 -5.60 -11.72
N ARG A 62 10.11 -5.26 -11.62
CA ARG A 62 11.17 -6.05 -12.26
C ARG A 62 11.24 -7.46 -11.70
N GLU A 63 11.04 -7.63 -10.40
CA GLU A 63 11.01 -8.96 -9.77
C GLU A 63 9.76 -9.74 -10.18
N GLU A 64 8.58 -9.11 -10.21
CA GLU A 64 7.33 -9.69 -10.72
C GLU A 64 7.51 -10.18 -12.17
N ASP A 65 8.19 -9.41 -13.02
CA ASP A 65 8.46 -9.79 -14.40
C ASP A 65 9.42 -10.98 -14.53
N LYS A 66 10.39 -11.12 -13.61
CA LYS A 66 11.23 -12.33 -13.55
C LYS A 66 10.39 -13.54 -13.14
N VAL A 67 9.56 -13.41 -12.10
CA VAL A 67 8.66 -14.48 -11.64
C VAL A 67 7.69 -14.89 -12.75
N LYS A 68 7.13 -13.94 -13.52
CA LYS A 68 6.30 -14.22 -14.70
C LYS A 68 7.02 -15.03 -15.77
N ARG A 69 8.30 -14.75 -16.03
CA ARG A 69 9.11 -15.54 -16.99
C ARG A 69 9.33 -16.96 -16.47
N SER A 70 9.72 -17.10 -15.21
CA SER A 70 9.89 -18.41 -14.56
C SER A 70 8.60 -19.21 -14.50
N LEU A 71 7.45 -18.56 -14.29
CA LEU A 71 6.14 -19.19 -14.29
C LEU A 71 5.78 -19.74 -15.68
N LYS A 72 6.07 -18.97 -16.75
CA LYS A 72 5.89 -19.45 -18.13
C LYS A 72 6.80 -20.63 -18.47
N GLU A 73 8.02 -20.65 -17.97
CA GLU A 73 8.95 -21.77 -18.16
C GLU A 73 8.52 -23.02 -17.38
N ALA A 74 8.08 -22.87 -16.13
CA ALA A 74 7.54 -23.95 -15.32
C ALA A 74 6.23 -24.52 -15.91
N ALA A 75 5.37 -23.66 -16.45
CA ALA A 75 4.15 -24.09 -17.12
C ALA A 75 4.41 -24.96 -18.35
N LYS A 76 5.47 -24.66 -19.13
CA LYS A 76 5.90 -25.50 -20.26
C LYS A 76 6.42 -26.87 -19.83
N LYS A 77 7.00 -26.97 -18.62
CA LYS A 77 7.48 -28.23 -18.04
C LYS A 77 6.34 -29.07 -17.42
N GLY A 78 5.19 -28.44 -17.11
CA GLY A 78 4.02 -29.12 -16.56
C GLY A 78 4.03 -29.26 -15.03
N ASP A 79 4.95 -28.61 -14.33
CA ASP A 79 5.12 -28.70 -12.88
C ASP A 79 4.05 -27.86 -12.15
N LYS A 80 2.87 -28.44 -11.92
CA LYS A 80 1.74 -27.75 -11.26
C LYS A 80 2.10 -27.20 -9.88
N GLY A 81 2.85 -27.94 -9.07
CA GLY A 81 3.26 -27.49 -7.73
C GLY A 81 4.20 -26.27 -7.73
N VAL A 82 5.10 -26.17 -8.72
CA VAL A 82 5.97 -24.99 -8.87
C VAL A 82 5.17 -23.80 -9.39
N CYS A 83 4.23 -24.05 -10.30
CA CYS A 83 3.36 -23.00 -10.85
C CYS A 83 2.47 -22.35 -9.79
N THR A 84 1.90 -23.11 -8.85
CA THR A 84 1.08 -22.55 -7.76
C THR A 84 1.89 -21.69 -6.80
N ILE A 85 3.12 -22.10 -6.47
CA ILE A 85 4.03 -21.31 -5.62
C ILE A 85 4.40 -19.99 -6.32
N LEU A 86 4.79 -20.04 -7.60
CA LEU A 86 5.14 -18.84 -8.37
C LEU A 86 3.94 -17.92 -8.57
N ALA A 87 2.73 -18.46 -8.75
CA ALA A 87 1.51 -17.67 -8.85
C ALA A 87 1.17 -16.93 -7.55
N LYS A 88 1.34 -17.59 -6.39
CA LYS A 88 1.22 -16.93 -5.07
C LYS A 88 2.21 -15.78 -4.92
N GLU A 89 3.44 -15.96 -5.41
CA GLU A 89 4.46 -14.91 -5.36
C GLU A 89 4.09 -13.69 -6.25
N VAL A 90 3.50 -13.92 -7.43
CA VAL A 90 2.97 -12.83 -8.28
C VAL A 90 1.85 -12.06 -7.55
N ILE A 91 0.93 -12.75 -6.87
CA ILE A 91 -0.15 -12.09 -6.13
C ILE A 91 0.41 -11.25 -4.98
N ARG A 92 1.39 -11.77 -4.23
CA ARG A 92 2.08 -11.00 -3.18
C ARG A 92 2.75 -9.75 -3.74
N ALA A 93 3.44 -9.86 -4.88
CA ALA A 93 4.07 -8.73 -5.54
C ALA A 93 3.03 -7.66 -5.94
N ARG A 94 1.88 -8.07 -6.51
CA ARG A 94 0.77 -7.16 -6.85
C ARG A 94 0.17 -6.47 -5.63
N LYS A 95 -0.08 -7.22 -4.55
CA LYS A 95 -0.57 -6.66 -3.27
C LYS A 95 0.43 -5.65 -2.69
N ALA A 96 1.72 -5.97 -2.72
CA ALA A 96 2.78 -5.05 -2.30
C ALA A 96 2.80 -3.76 -3.16
N ILE A 97 2.69 -3.88 -4.48
CA ILE A 97 2.61 -2.72 -5.39
C ILE A 97 1.38 -1.85 -5.06
N ASN A 98 0.20 -2.46 -4.87
CA ASN A 98 -1.02 -1.74 -4.52
C ASN A 98 -0.88 -0.98 -3.19
N LYS A 99 -0.29 -1.61 -2.16
CA LYS A 99 0.00 -0.96 -0.87
C LYS A 99 0.95 0.22 -1.01
N ILE A 100 1.96 0.11 -1.87
CA ILE A 100 2.89 1.22 -2.12
C ILE A 100 2.20 2.34 -2.90
N HIS A 101 1.26 2.03 -3.82
CA HIS A 101 0.47 3.03 -4.52
C HIS A 101 -0.48 3.80 -3.60
N THR A 102 -1.17 3.12 -2.66
CA THR A 102 -2.00 3.81 -1.65
C THR A 102 -1.14 4.72 -0.79
N SER A 103 0.03 4.24 -0.36
CA SER A 103 1.01 5.04 0.39
C SER A 103 1.50 6.26 -0.39
N LYS A 104 1.75 6.13 -1.69
CA LYS A 104 2.11 7.25 -2.56
C LYS A 104 1.00 8.29 -2.66
N ALA A 105 -0.26 7.86 -2.71
CA ALA A 105 -1.41 8.76 -2.72
C ALA A 105 -1.50 9.56 -1.41
N HIS A 106 -1.30 8.90 -0.26
CA HIS A 106 -1.24 9.57 1.04
C HIS A 106 -0.13 10.61 1.12
N LEU A 107 1.08 10.29 0.65
CA LEU A 107 2.19 11.26 0.53
C LEU A 107 1.84 12.48 -0.32
N ASN A 108 1.26 12.24 -1.51
CA ASN A 108 0.87 13.34 -2.40
C ASN A 108 -0.18 14.26 -1.75
N SER A 109 -1.12 13.67 -0.99
CA SER A 109 -2.10 14.43 -0.23
C SER A 109 -1.43 15.33 0.83
N ILE A 110 -0.51 14.75 1.63
CA ILE A 110 0.25 15.49 2.65
C ILE A 110 1.06 16.61 2.01
N MET A 111 1.77 16.35 0.90
CA MET A 111 2.54 17.36 0.18
C MET A 111 1.66 18.53 -0.30
N LEU A 112 0.46 18.23 -0.82
CA LEU A 112 -0.49 19.26 -1.25
C LEU A 112 -1.00 20.08 -0.05
N GLN A 113 -1.34 19.42 1.05
CA GLN A 113 -1.78 20.07 2.28
C GLN A 113 -0.66 20.94 2.88
N MET A 114 0.59 20.48 2.86
CA MET A 114 1.75 21.28 3.30
C MET A 114 1.99 22.50 2.42
N LYS A 115 1.86 22.36 1.09
CA LYS A 115 1.91 23.49 0.15
C LYS A 115 0.78 24.49 0.44
N ASN A 116 -0.42 24.00 0.74
CA ASN A 116 -1.54 24.84 1.14
C ASN A 116 -1.27 25.59 2.46
N GLN A 117 -0.74 24.91 3.49
CA GLN A 117 -0.36 25.55 4.76
C GLN A 117 0.71 26.63 4.55
N SER A 118 1.69 26.39 3.67
CA SER A 118 2.70 27.37 3.28
C SER A 118 2.10 28.60 2.59
N ALA A 119 1.06 28.43 1.76
CA ALA A 119 0.34 29.53 1.12
C ALA A 119 -0.53 30.30 2.14
N THR A 120 -1.29 29.61 2.99
CA THR A 120 -2.12 30.19 4.05
C THR A 120 -1.26 30.98 5.05
N LEU A 121 -0.07 30.49 5.42
CA LEU A 121 0.86 31.22 6.29
C LEU A 121 1.38 32.51 5.65
N ARG A 122 1.60 32.54 4.32
CA ARG A 122 1.98 33.77 3.60
C ARG A 122 0.84 34.78 3.59
N VAL A 123 -0.38 34.34 3.29
CA VAL A 123 -1.56 35.22 3.10
C VAL A 123 -2.21 35.63 4.44
N ALA A 124 -2.62 34.64 5.24
CA ALA A 124 -3.35 34.87 6.49
C ALA A 124 -2.41 35.07 7.70
N GLY A 125 -1.16 34.56 7.63
CA GLY A 125 -0.22 34.67 8.75
C GLY A 125 -0.53 33.77 9.95
N ALA A 126 -1.53 32.91 9.82
CA ALA A 126 -1.90 31.89 10.79
C ALA A 126 -1.82 30.51 10.12
N LEU A 127 -1.57 29.49 10.93
CA LEU A 127 -1.67 28.08 10.52
C LEU A 127 -3.09 27.58 10.78
N GLN A 128 -3.59 26.75 9.87
CA GLN A 128 -4.90 26.11 10.04
C GLN A 128 -4.70 24.67 10.51
N LYS A 129 -5.42 24.28 11.57
CA LYS A 129 -5.44 22.90 12.05
C LYS A 129 -6.02 21.99 10.97
N SER A 130 -5.38 20.87 10.70
CA SER A 130 -5.87 19.87 9.72
C SER A 130 -5.74 18.46 10.28
N THR A 131 -6.89 17.81 10.47
CA THR A 131 -7.00 16.42 10.90
C THR A 131 -6.74 15.43 9.76
N GLU A 132 -7.01 15.85 8.51
CA GLU A 132 -6.75 15.04 7.32
C GLU A 132 -5.24 14.78 7.11
N VAL A 133 -4.40 15.79 7.36
CA VAL A 133 -2.93 15.65 7.32
C VAL A 133 -2.50 14.56 8.30
N MET A 134 -3.02 14.62 9.52
CA MET A 134 -2.67 13.68 10.59
C MET A 134 -3.07 12.24 10.23
N GLN A 135 -4.27 12.04 9.70
CA GLN A 135 -4.75 10.72 9.31
C GLN A 135 -3.93 10.13 8.16
N ALA A 136 -3.64 10.93 7.12
CA ALA A 136 -2.79 10.50 6.02
C ALA A 136 -1.35 10.18 6.49
N MET A 137 -0.83 10.96 7.45
CA MET A 137 0.48 10.75 8.05
C MET A 137 0.56 9.42 8.80
N GLN A 138 -0.47 9.09 9.58
CA GLN A 138 -0.52 7.87 10.37
C GLN A 138 -0.48 6.60 9.50
N ASN A 139 -1.21 6.60 8.38
CA ASN A 139 -1.17 5.50 7.41
C ASN A 139 0.21 5.33 6.79
N LEU A 140 0.95 6.43 6.64
CA LEU A 140 2.26 6.44 6.00
C LEU A 140 3.41 6.05 6.94
N VAL A 141 3.27 6.26 8.25
CA VAL A 141 4.22 5.78 9.29
C VAL A 141 4.36 4.25 9.26
N ARG A 142 3.39 3.53 8.69
CA ARG A 142 3.41 2.08 8.50
C ARG A 142 4.34 1.63 7.35
N VAL A 143 4.79 2.54 6.50
CA VAL A 143 5.75 2.25 5.43
C VAL A 143 7.17 2.46 5.97
N PRO A 144 7.99 1.40 6.09
CA PRO A 144 9.28 1.47 6.79
C PRO A 144 10.26 2.48 6.18
N GLU A 145 10.17 2.72 4.88
CA GLU A 145 11.05 3.62 4.12
C GLU A 145 10.84 5.09 4.50
N VAL A 146 9.61 5.47 4.83
CA VAL A 146 9.22 6.87 5.09
C VAL A 146 8.86 7.10 6.58
N ALA A 147 8.78 6.01 7.36
CA ALA A 147 8.36 6.04 8.75
C ALA A 147 9.21 6.94 9.66
N ALA A 148 10.53 6.98 9.43
CA ALA A 148 11.44 7.80 10.25
C ALA A 148 11.21 9.29 10.01
N ALA A 149 11.21 9.71 8.73
CA ALA A 149 10.97 11.09 8.32
C ALA A 149 9.59 11.58 8.75
N MET A 150 8.54 10.77 8.55
CA MET A 150 7.17 11.16 8.91
C MET A 150 6.94 11.23 10.42
N ARG A 151 7.67 10.45 11.22
CA ARG A 151 7.57 10.55 12.69
C ARG A 151 8.18 11.84 13.21
N GLU A 152 9.32 12.27 12.67
CA GLU A 152 9.92 13.55 13.05
C GLU A 152 9.06 14.72 12.55
N LEU A 153 8.60 14.65 11.30
CA LEU A 153 7.70 15.66 10.75
C LEU A 153 6.39 15.76 11.54
N SER A 154 5.81 14.64 11.97
CA SER A 154 4.61 14.62 12.83
C SER A 154 4.84 15.39 14.14
N LYS A 155 6.00 15.19 14.77
CA LYS A 155 6.40 15.87 16.01
C LYS A 155 6.59 17.37 15.81
N GLU A 156 7.19 17.78 14.70
CA GLU A 156 7.32 19.21 14.35
C GLU A 156 5.96 19.85 14.04
N MET A 157 5.09 19.16 13.31
CA MET A 157 3.74 19.62 12.97
C MET A 157 2.85 19.76 14.22
N MET A 158 3.01 18.86 15.18
CA MET A 158 2.36 18.94 16.50
C MET A 158 2.86 20.16 17.29
N ARG A 159 4.18 20.38 17.32
CA ARG A 159 4.77 21.59 17.96
C ARG A 159 4.35 22.89 17.27
N ALA A 160 4.14 22.86 15.96
CA ALA A 160 3.65 24.00 15.18
C ALA A 160 2.14 24.25 15.36
N GLY A 161 1.41 23.38 16.05
CA GLY A 161 -0.03 23.49 16.26
C GLY A 161 -0.87 23.23 15.00
N ILE A 162 -0.30 22.58 13.98
CA ILE A 162 -0.98 22.19 12.74
C ILE A 162 -1.82 20.93 12.97
N ILE A 163 -1.31 20.04 13.82
CA ILE A 163 -1.95 18.80 14.24
C ILE A 163 -2.39 18.96 15.70
N GLU A 164 -3.63 18.58 15.99
CA GLU A 164 -4.19 18.55 17.34
C GLU A 164 -3.94 17.17 17.97
N GLU A 165 -3.79 17.08 19.29
CA GLU A 165 -3.70 15.81 20.03
C GLU A 165 -5.05 15.07 19.96
N MET A 166 -5.38 14.51 18.80
CA MET A 166 -6.47 13.56 18.70
C MET A 166 -5.98 12.21 19.22
N LEU A 167 -6.59 11.77 20.32
CA LEU A 167 -6.36 10.43 20.86
C LEU A 167 -6.75 9.39 19.80
N GLU A 168 -5.94 8.37 19.74
CA GLU A 168 -5.85 7.34 18.70
C GLU A 168 -7.18 6.61 18.45
N GLU A 169 -7.83 6.91 17.33
CA GLU A 169 -8.91 6.09 16.78
C GLU A 169 -8.32 5.14 15.73
N THR A 170 -7.43 4.24 16.17
CA THR A 170 -7.09 3.02 15.43
C THR A 170 -8.27 2.05 15.52
N MET A 171 -9.37 2.37 14.84
CA MET A 171 -10.19 1.34 14.24
C MET A 171 -9.53 0.98 12.92
N ASP A 172 -8.52 0.12 13.01
CA ASP A 172 -8.06 -0.65 11.86
C ASP A 172 -9.29 -1.40 11.32
N THR A 173 -9.75 -1.01 10.14
CA THR A 173 -10.22 -2.00 9.17
C THR A 173 -9.01 -2.91 8.93
N MET A 174 -8.94 -3.96 9.75
CA MET A 174 -8.08 -5.09 9.53
C MET A 174 -8.30 -5.49 8.07
N GLU A 175 -7.30 -5.24 7.22
CA GLU A 175 -7.03 -6.19 6.14
C GLU A 175 -6.68 -7.48 6.88
N ASP A 176 -7.73 -8.23 7.21
CA ASP A 176 -7.67 -9.43 8.03
C ASP A 176 -6.81 -10.45 7.28
N PRO A 177 -5.70 -10.93 7.85
CA PRO A 177 -4.95 -12.03 7.24
C PRO A 177 -5.81 -13.29 7.06
N GLU A 178 -6.96 -13.41 7.73
CA GLU A 178 -7.84 -14.58 7.68
C GLU A 178 -8.80 -14.61 6.47
N GLU A 179 -9.13 -13.48 5.82
CA GLU A 179 -9.97 -13.49 4.59
C GLU A 179 -9.17 -13.91 3.34
N MET A 180 -7.85 -14.09 3.48
CA MET A 180 -6.93 -14.30 2.36
C MET A 180 -6.71 -15.78 1.97
N GLU A 181 -7.18 -16.76 2.75
CA GLU A 181 -6.87 -18.17 2.46
C GLU A 181 -7.82 -18.82 1.45
N GLU A 182 -9.11 -18.47 1.43
CA GLU A 182 -10.09 -19.05 0.50
C GLU A 182 -10.08 -18.31 -0.86
N GLU A 183 -9.97 -16.97 -0.86
CA GLU A 183 -9.83 -16.17 -2.09
C GLU A 183 -8.50 -16.39 -2.82
N ALA A 184 -7.43 -16.76 -2.10
CA ALA A 184 -6.13 -17.02 -2.72
C ALA A 184 -6.16 -18.23 -3.66
N GLY A 185 -7.04 -19.21 -3.46
CA GLY A 185 -7.18 -20.34 -4.38
C GLY A 185 -7.66 -19.90 -5.76
N GLU A 186 -8.79 -19.19 -5.79
CA GLU A 186 -9.39 -18.68 -7.02
C GLU A 186 -8.52 -17.60 -7.69
N GLU A 187 -7.91 -16.70 -6.92
CA GLU A 187 -6.97 -15.70 -7.44
C GLU A 187 -5.73 -16.36 -8.05
N VAL A 188 -5.18 -17.41 -7.42
CA VAL A 188 -4.05 -18.17 -7.96
C VAL A 188 -4.42 -18.82 -9.27
N ASP A 189 -5.58 -19.48 -9.33
CA ASP A 189 -6.05 -20.15 -10.55
C ASP A 189 -6.34 -19.14 -11.68
N LYS A 190 -6.89 -17.97 -11.35
CA LYS A 190 -7.08 -16.87 -12.29
C LYS A 190 -5.75 -16.36 -12.83
N VAL A 191 -4.75 -16.10 -11.97
CA VAL A 191 -3.42 -15.66 -12.40
C VAL A 191 -2.73 -16.73 -13.24
N LEU A 192 -2.88 -18.00 -12.86
CA LEU A 192 -2.33 -19.11 -13.61
C LEU A 192 -2.96 -19.21 -15.00
N TRP A 193 -4.28 -19.04 -15.10
CA TRP A 193 -5.02 -19.02 -16.35
C TRP A 193 -4.61 -17.83 -17.24
N GLU A 194 -4.56 -16.62 -16.69
CA GLU A 194 -4.15 -15.39 -17.39
C GLU A 194 -2.73 -15.49 -17.96
N LEU A 195 -1.78 -16.06 -17.21
CA LEU A 195 -0.38 -16.10 -17.59
C LEU A 195 -0.01 -17.29 -18.48
N THR A 196 -0.73 -18.41 -18.38
CA THR A 196 -0.48 -19.63 -19.15
C THR A 196 -1.46 -19.83 -20.30
N ALA A 197 -2.44 -18.94 -20.47
CA ALA A 197 -3.47 -19.01 -21.52
C ALA A 197 -4.15 -20.39 -21.59
N GLY A 198 -4.33 -21.03 -20.43
CA GLY A 198 -4.92 -22.37 -20.33
C GLY A 198 -4.01 -23.53 -20.79
N GLN A 199 -2.71 -23.34 -20.99
CA GLN A 199 -1.79 -24.45 -21.33
C GLN A 199 -1.74 -25.53 -20.24
N LEU A 200 -1.90 -25.15 -18.97
CA LEU A 200 -1.99 -26.10 -17.85
C LEU A 200 -3.36 -26.76 -17.71
N GLY A 201 -4.42 -26.13 -18.26
CA GLY A 201 -5.77 -26.72 -18.39
C GLY A 201 -5.91 -27.68 -19.59
N LYS A 202 -4.87 -27.80 -20.42
CA LYS A 202 -4.78 -28.74 -21.55
C LYS A 202 -3.89 -29.95 -21.30
N ALA A 203 -3.27 -30.06 -20.12
CA ALA A 203 -2.66 -31.32 -19.71
C ALA A 203 -3.81 -32.29 -19.36
N PRO A 204 -3.88 -33.47 -20.02
CA PRO A 204 -5.03 -34.35 -19.86
C PRO A 204 -5.18 -34.67 -18.39
N GLU A 205 -6.40 -34.47 -17.90
CA GLU A 205 -6.94 -35.25 -16.80
C GLU A 205 -6.43 -36.68 -17.00
N ALA A 206 -5.62 -37.14 -16.06
CA ALA A 206 -4.88 -38.39 -16.19
C ALA A 206 -5.84 -39.45 -16.71
N VAL A 207 -5.55 -39.95 -17.91
CA VAL A 207 -6.30 -40.98 -18.58
C VAL A 207 -6.49 -42.10 -17.57
N THR A 208 -7.72 -42.25 -17.09
CA THR A 208 -8.18 -43.47 -16.45
C THR A 208 -8.31 -44.50 -17.57
N ASP A 209 -7.17 -44.99 -18.06
CA ASP A 209 -7.14 -46.01 -19.09
C ASP A 209 -7.34 -47.38 -18.42
N THR A 210 -8.58 -47.82 -18.55
CA THR A 210 -9.04 -49.19 -18.84
C THR A 210 -8.72 -50.33 -17.87
N LEU A 211 -9.79 -50.88 -17.30
CA LEU A 211 -10.18 -52.28 -17.57
C LEU A 211 -11.72 -52.39 -17.83
N PRO A 212 -12.18 -53.32 -18.69
CA PRO A 212 -13.42 -53.26 -19.50
C PRO A 212 -14.66 -53.91 -18.80
N PRO A 213 -15.87 -53.87 -19.43
CA PRO A 213 -17.15 -53.67 -18.75
C PRO A 213 -17.84 -54.97 -18.33
N GLN A 214 -18.51 -54.95 -17.19
CA GLN A 214 -19.63 -55.85 -16.94
C GLN A 214 -20.88 -55.07 -16.53
N ALA A 215 -21.94 -55.46 -17.22
CA ALA A 215 -23.24 -54.84 -17.24
C ALA A 215 -23.95 -54.89 -15.89
N GLU A 216 -24.73 -53.82 -15.68
CA GLU A 216 -25.97 -53.72 -14.91
C GLU A 216 -26.50 -55.02 -14.28
N THR A 217 -26.52 -55.07 -12.96
CA THR A 217 -27.72 -55.47 -12.20
C THR A 217 -27.80 -54.68 -10.89
N ALA A 218 -28.91 -53.97 -10.72
CA ALA A 218 -29.33 -53.39 -9.46
C ALA A 218 -29.88 -54.48 -8.54
N ALA A 219 -29.53 -54.47 -7.24
CA ALA A 219 -30.45 -54.72 -6.13
C ALA A 219 -29.77 -54.62 -4.75
N ALA A 220 -30.56 -54.11 -3.81
CA ALA A 220 -30.31 -53.80 -2.41
C ALA A 220 -29.85 -54.95 -1.47
N SER A 221 -29.20 -54.51 -0.38
CA SER A 221 -29.39 -54.91 1.04
C SER A 221 -28.28 -55.69 1.78
N PRO A 222 -28.18 -55.50 3.12
CA PRO A 222 -26.98 -55.63 3.95
C PRO A 222 -26.98 -56.90 4.80
N LEU A 223 -25.82 -57.52 5.05
CA LEU A 223 -25.63 -58.43 6.19
C LEU A 223 -24.14 -58.49 6.59
N GLU A 224 -23.92 -58.29 7.89
CA GLU A 224 -22.68 -58.46 8.65
C GLU A 224 -22.21 -59.92 8.54
N ASP A 225 -20.94 -60.13 8.17
CA ASP A 225 -20.33 -61.47 8.17
C ASP A 225 -19.64 -61.69 9.53
N ASP A 226 -20.28 -62.45 10.42
CA ASP A 226 -19.79 -62.80 11.77
C ASP A 226 -18.36 -63.38 11.75
N ASN A 227 -17.94 -63.95 10.62
CA ASN A 227 -16.60 -64.55 10.46
C ASN A 227 -15.47 -63.50 10.43
N GLU A 228 -15.70 -62.29 9.89
CA GLU A 228 -14.66 -61.25 9.83
C GLU A 228 -14.43 -60.59 11.20
N LEU A 229 -15.47 -60.52 12.03
CA LEU A 229 -15.35 -60.01 13.41
C LEU A 229 -14.55 -60.96 14.31
N GLU A 230 -14.73 -62.28 14.17
CA GLU A 230 -13.95 -63.28 14.91
C GLU A 230 -12.46 -63.28 14.50
N ASP A 231 -12.17 -63.11 13.22
CA ASP A 231 -10.79 -63.00 12.71
C ASP A 231 -10.09 -61.71 13.20
N MET A 232 -10.83 -60.61 13.36
CA MET A 232 -10.29 -59.39 13.97
C MET A 232 -10.05 -59.55 15.48
N GLN A 233 -10.90 -60.28 16.20
CA GLN A 233 -10.75 -60.50 17.64
C GLN A 233 -9.57 -61.42 17.98
N SER A 234 -9.37 -62.50 17.21
CA SER A 234 -8.24 -63.42 17.40
C SER A 234 -6.89 -62.72 17.24
N ARG A 235 -6.82 -61.80 16.28
CA ARG A 235 -5.62 -61.00 15.97
C ARG A 235 -5.30 -59.96 17.05
N LEU A 236 -6.32 -59.39 17.71
CA LEU A 236 -6.14 -58.51 18.87
C LEU A 236 -5.72 -59.26 20.13
N GLN A 237 -6.18 -60.50 20.32
CA GLN A 237 -5.83 -61.31 21.49
C GLN A 237 -4.37 -61.79 21.45
N ALA A 238 -3.85 -62.09 20.26
CA ALA A 238 -2.44 -62.46 20.04
C ALA A 238 -1.44 -61.32 20.35
N LEU A 239 -1.89 -60.06 20.38
CA LEU A 239 -1.07 -58.91 20.77
C LEU A 239 -1.13 -58.61 22.28
N ARG A 240 -1.98 -59.33 23.03
CA ARG A 240 -2.18 -59.14 24.47
C ARG A 240 -1.46 -60.18 25.34
N SER A 241 -0.89 -61.24 24.73
CA SER A 241 0.03 -62.19 25.38
C SER A 241 1.48 -61.78 25.20
#